data_AF-A0A316P4H5-F1
#
_entry.id   AF-A0A316P4H5-F1
#
_cell.length_a   1.000
_cell.length_b   1.000
_cell.length_c   1.000
_cell.angle_alpha   90.00
_cell.angle_beta   90.00
_cell.angle_gamma   90.00
#
_symmetry.space_group_name_H-M   'P 1'
#
loop_
_entity.id
_entity.type
_entity.pdbx_description
1 polymer ?
#
loop_
_entity_poly.entity_id
_entity_poly.type
_entity_poly.pdbx_seq_one_letter_code
_entity_poly.pdbx_strand_id
1 'polypeptide(L)' 'MMSPYQPQRCLLCGREYPAGLHVMGCLICFPCERKLLHPETTPIPRPVRLRLNRLYRERICGF' A
#
# COMPACT_ATOMS: atom_id res chain seq x y z
N MET A 1 23.78 -1.45 16.27
CA MET A 1 23.48 -0.04 15.93
C MET A 1 22.55 -0.05 14.73
N MET A 2 21.42 0.67 14.85
CA MET A 2 20.46 1.09 13.82
C MET A 2 20.19 0.13 12.65
N SER A 3 19.00 -0.48 12.69
CA SER A 3 18.37 -1.15 11.54
C SER A 3 18.40 -0.23 10.31
N PRO A 4 18.86 -0.69 9.14
CA PRO A 4 18.83 0.15 7.94
C PRO A 4 17.37 0.43 7.61
N TYR A 5 16.95 1.69 7.76
CA TYR A 5 15.70 2.18 7.19
C TYR A 5 15.82 2.07 5.67
N GLN A 6 15.61 0.88 5.12
CA GLN A 6 15.53 0.70 3.69
C GLN A 6 14.25 1.39 3.23
N PRO A 7 14.33 2.43 2.39
CA PRO A 7 13.14 3.06 1.84
C PRO A 7 12.32 1.99 1.12
N GLN A 8 11.15 1.67 1.67
CA GLN A 8 10.28 0.68 1.07
C GLN A 8 9.35 1.38 0.09
N ARG A 9 9.09 0.72 -1.05
CA ARG A 9 8.20 1.25 -2.07
C ARG A 9 6.76 1.08 -1.64
N CYS A 10 6.01 2.17 -1.67
CA CYS A 10 4.59 2.15 -1.46
C CYS A 10 3.91 1.31 -2.54
N LEU A 11 3.09 0.37 -2.11
CA LEU A 11 2.30 -0.52 -2.95
C LEU A 11 1.37 0.20 -3.92
N LEU A 12 0.84 1.35 -3.50
CA LEU A 12 -0.19 2.07 -4.23
C LEU A 12 0.38 3.08 -5.22
N CYS A 13 1.30 3.95 -4.77
CA CYS A 13 1.86 4.99 -5.62
C CYS A 13 3.24 4.64 -6.19
N GLY A 14 3.84 3.52 -5.78
CA GLY A 14 5.15 3.05 -6.26
C GLY A 14 6.35 3.88 -5.79
N ARG A 15 6.12 5.00 -5.07
CA ARG A 15 7.17 5.87 -4.56
C ARG A 15 7.80 5.29 -3.29
N GLU A 16 9.06 5.60 -3.08
CA GLU A 16 9.83 5.22 -1.90
C GLU A 16 9.47 6.12 -0.72
N TYR A 17 9.18 5.51 0.43
CA TYR A 17 8.90 6.24 1.66
C TYR A 17 9.71 5.66 2.82
N PRO A 18 10.15 6.51 3.77
CA PRO A 18 10.89 6.07 4.95
C PRO A 18 9.99 5.37 5.98
N ALA A 19 8.68 5.64 5.97
CA ALA A 19 7.70 5.08 6.89
C ALA A 19 6.30 5.06 6.27
N GLY A 20 5.42 4.21 6.81
CA GLY A 20 4.04 4.03 6.39
C GLY A 20 3.42 2.80 7.02
N LEU A 21 2.19 2.47 6.60
CA LEU A 21 1.46 1.30 7.05
C LEU A 21 2.03 0.05 6.36
N HIS A 22 2.47 -0.95 7.12
CA HIS A 22 2.92 -2.23 6.58
C HIS A 22 1.76 -3.23 6.58
N VAL A 23 1.34 -3.66 5.39
CA VAL A 23 0.29 -4.67 5.21
C VAL A 23 0.88 -5.84 4.44
N MET A 24 0.87 -7.04 5.03
CA MET A 24 1.40 -8.25 4.38
C MET A 24 2.86 -8.08 3.87
N GLY A 25 3.71 -7.34 4.58
CA GLY A 25 5.09 -7.07 4.12
C GLY A 25 5.20 -6.11 2.93
N CYS A 26 4.12 -5.44 2.53
CA CYS A 26 4.13 -4.32 1.60
C CYS A 26 3.94 -3.00 2.36
N LEU A 27 4.65 -1.95 1.97
CA LEU A 27 4.46 -0.61 2.54
C LEU A 27 3.30 0.12 1.85
N ILE A 28 2.49 0.84 2.61
CA ILE A 28 1.49 1.79 2.12
C ILE A 28 1.81 3.16 2.73
N CYS A 29 1.98 4.16 1.87
CA CYS A 29 2.27 5.53 2.30
C CYS A 29 1.07 6.14 3.06
N PHE A 30 1.29 6.97 4.09
CA PHE A 30 0.18 7.63 4.83
C PHE A 30 -0.81 8.39 3.90
N PRO A 31 -0.36 9.12 2.86
CA PRO A 31 -1.28 9.71 1.88
C PRO A 31 -2.14 8.68 1.15
N CYS A 32 -1.59 7.49 0.89
CA CYS A 32 -2.24 6.39 0.18
C CYS A 32 -3.23 5.65 1.09
N GLU A 33 -2.86 5.49 2.36
CA GLU A 33 -3.71 4.95 3.42
C GLU A 33 -4.93 5.84 3.68
N ARG A 34 -4.74 7.16 3.79
CA ARG A 34 -5.86 8.10 3.94
C ARG A 34 -6.86 8.01 2.78
N LYS A 35 -6.38 7.77 1.55
CA LYS A 35 -7.25 7.55 0.38
C LYS A 35 -8.01 6.22 0.45
N LEU A 36 -7.46 5.21 1.12
CA LEU A 36 -8.14 3.93 1.36
C LEU A 36 -9.21 4.06 2.44
N LEU A 37 -8.92 4.78 3.52
CA LEU A 37 -9.84 4.96 4.65
C LEU A 37 -10.99 5.92 4.33
N HIS A 38 -10.76 6.90 3.46
CA HIS A 38 -11.77 7.89 3.05
C HIS A 38 -12.05 7.84 1.54
N PRO A 39 -12.75 6.79 1.04
CA PRO A 39 -13.05 6.63 -0.38
C PRO A 39 -13.88 7.79 -0.96
N GLU A 40 -14.60 8.52 -0.11
CA GLU A 40 -15.44 9.66 -0.48
C GLU A 40 -14.63 10.90 -0.87
N THR A 41 -13.39 11.02 -0.37
CA THR A 41 -12.58 12.24 -0.51
C THR A 41 -11.57 12.19 -1.64
N THR A 42 -11.22 11.00 -2.15
CA THR A 42 -10.31 10.88 -3.30
C THR A 42 -10.57 9.59 -4.07
N PRO A 43 -10.91 9.64 -5.37
CA PRO A 43 -11.05 8.45 -6.17
C PRO A 43 -9.70 7.73 -6.27
N ILE A 44 -9.66 6.49 -5.77
CA ILE A 44 -8.49 5.62 -5.94
C ILE A 44 -8.36 5.30 -7.43
N PRO A 45 -7.18 5.51 -8.05
CA PRO A 45 -7.00 5.19 -9.46
C PRO A 45 -7.28 3.71 -9.73
N ARG A 46 -7.99 3.41 -10.83
CA ARG A 46 -8.28 2.03 -11.28
C ARG A 46 -7.08 1.07 -11.22
N PRO A 47 -5.85 1.44 -11.67
CA PRO A 47 -4.70 0.52 -11.59
C PRO A 47 -4.32 0.16 -10.14
N VAL A 48 -4.46 1.10 -9.22
CA VAL A 48 -4.18 0.90 -7.79
C VAL A 48 -5.21 -0.07 -7.18
N ARG A 49 -6.48 0.10 -7.54
CA ARG A 49 -7.57 -0.77 -7.09
C ARG A 49 -7.41 -2.20 -7.59
N LEU A 50 -7.01 -2.38 -8.85
CA LEU A 50 -6.72 -3.70 -9.43
C LEU A 50 -5.55 -4.38 -8.72
N ARG A 51 -4.48 -3.63 -8.42
CA ARG A 51 -3.30 -4.15 -7.73
C ARG A 51 -3.63 -4.60 -6.29
N LEU A 52 -4.42 -3.80 -5.56
CA LEU A 52 -4.95 -4.18 -4.25
C LEU A 52 -5.82 -5.43 -4.31
N ASN A 53 -6.73 -5.50 -5.29
CA ASN A 53 -7.60 -6.66 -5.47
C ASN A 53 -6.80 -7.94 -5.79
N ARG A 54 -5.75 -7.84 -6.63
CA ARG A 54 -4.82 -8.95 -6.86
C ARG A 54 -4.15 -9.41 -5.57
N LEU A 55 -3.61 -8.50 -4.77
CA LEU A 55 -2.95 -8.86 -3.51
C LEU A 55 -3.91 -9.50 -2.51
N TYR A 56 -5.14 -8.99 -2.40
CA TYR A 56 -6.18 -9.61 -1.59
C TYR A 56 -6.54 -11.01 -2.11
N ARG A 57 -6.70 -11.18 -3.42
CA ARG A 57 -6.97 -12.49 -4.03
C ARG A 57 -5.81 -13.47 -3.84
N GLU A 58 -4.57 -13.04 -4.06
CA GLU A 58 -3.39 -13.89 -4.03
C GLU A 58 -2.92 -14.23 -2.61
N ARG A 59 -3.19 -13.38 -1.61
CA ARG A 59 -2.70 -13.59 -0.23
C ARG A 59 -3.77 -13.87 0.83
N ILE A 60 -5.02 -13.47 0.61
CA ILE A 60 -6.11 -13.67 1.59
C ILE A 60 -7.07 -14.76 1.10
N CYS A 61 -7.34 -14.82 -0.21
CA CYS A 61 -8.14 -15.88 -0.82
C CYS A 61 -7.22 -17.00 -1.34
N GLY A 62 -6.39 -17.56 -0.46
CA GLY A 62 -5.69 -18.81 -0.74
C GLY A 62 -6.71 -19.96 -0.81
N PHE A 63 -7.19 -20.27 -2.01
CA PHE A 63 -7.64 -21.62 -2.37
C PHE A 63 -6.42 -22.43 -2.81
#